data_AF-A0AA48RCU9-F1
#
_entry.id   AF-A0AA48RCU9-F1
#
_cell.length_a   1.000
_cell.length_b   1.000
_cell.length_c   1.000
_cell.angle_alpha   90.00
_cell.angle_beta   90.00
_cell.angle_gamma   90.00
#
_symmetry.space_group_name_H-M   'P 1'
#
loop_
_entity.id
_entity.type
_entity.pdbx_description
1 polymer ?
#
loop_
_entity_poly.entity_id
_entity_poly.type
_entity_poly.pdbx_seq_one_letter_code
_entity_poly.pdbx_strand_id
1 'polypeptide(L)'
;MPAPMSPEFLAMTGAFVQGSDEVYSSIEEMVDSGWHCLTKKQHPIAKAYLDELLSGKYGEEELRALWLASNASVNPFRGSEGSCREFLELMRSRYEKFDRSLYID
;
A
#
# COMPACT_ATOMS: atom_id res chain seq x y z
N MET A 1 5.33 19.89 0.72
CA MET A 1 5.33 19.03 -0.48
C MET A 1 5.43 17.60 0.02
N PRO A 2 4.54 16.69 -0.41
CA PRO A 2 4.57 15.30 0.03
C PRO A 2 5.90 14.64 -0.38
N ALA A 3 6.35 13.61 0.35
CA ALA A 3 7.55 12.87 -0.02
C ALA A 3 7.44 12.33 -1.46
N PRO A 4 8.57 12.29 -2.21
CA PRO A 4 8.57 11.61 -3.48
C PRO A 4 8.20 10.13 -3.28
N MET A 5 7.27 9.65 -4.10
CA MET A 5 6.76 8.29 -3.99
C MET A 5 7.84 7.27 -4.33
N SER A 6 8.01 6.25 -3.49
CA SER A 6 9.02 5.21 -3.76
C SER A 6 8.56 4.30 -4.91
N PRO A 7 9.48 3.85 -5.78
CA PRO A 7 9.16 2.89 -6.84
C PRO A 7 8.51 1.60 -6.31
N GLU A 8 8.90 1.16 -5.11
CA GLU A 8 8.35 -0.03 -4.48
C GLU A 8 6.89 0.19 -4.04
N PHE A 9 6.57 1.38 -3.50
CA PHE A 9 5.19 1.71 -3.18
C PHE A 9 4.34 1.81 -4.45
N LEU A 10 4.89 2.36 -5.56
CA LEU A 10 4.23 2.35 -6.86
C LEU A 10 3.97 0.92 -7.39
N ALA A 11 4.91 0.00 -7.22
CA ALA A 11 4.73 -1.39 -7.60
C ALA A 11 3.64 -2.07 -6.76
N MET A 12 3.60 -1.83 -5.44
CA MET A 12 2.54 -2.35 -4.58
C MET A 12 1.15 -1.83 -4.95
N THR A 13 1.05 -0.52 -5.23
CA THR A 13 -0.24 0.11 -5.60
C THR A 13 -0.78 -0.41 -6.93
N GLY A 14 0.05 -1.09 -7.74
CA GLY A 14 -0.37 -1.78 -8.96
C GLY A 14 -1.35 -2.94 -8.75
N ALA A 15 -1.50 -3.47 -7.53
CA ALA A 15 -2.54 -4.46 -7.22
C ALA A 15 -3.95 -3.84 -7.14
N PHE A 16 -4.04 -2.52 -7.01
CA PHE A 16 -5.28 -1.76 -6.79
C PHE A 16 -5.78 -1.11 -8.09
N VAL A 17 -5.80 -1.87 -9.18
CA VAL A 17 -6.28 -1.41 -10.50
C VAL A 17 -7.78 -1.66 -10.67
N GLN A 18 -8.39 -1.03 -11.67
CA GLN A 18 -9.81 -1.23 -11.97
C GLN A 18 -10.13 -2.72 -12.16
N GLY A 19 -11.19 -3.21 -11.49
CA GLY A 19 -11.61 -4.61 -11.52
C GLY A 19 -10.89 -5.51 -10.50
N SER A 20 -10.01 -4.97 -9.65
CA SER A 20 -9.36 -5.76 -8.60
C SER A 20 -10.35 -6.35 -7.58
N ASP A 21 -11.52 -5.74 -7.41
CA ASP A 21 -12.64 -6.24 -6.62
C ASP A 21 -13.33 -7.49 -7.21
N GLU A 22 -13.15 -7.75 -8.51
CA GLU A 22 -13.58 -9.00 -9.15
C GLU A 22 -12.53 -10.11 -9.01
N VAL A 23 -11.26 -9.74 -8.78
CA VAL A 23 -10.12 -10.66 -8.70
C VAL A 23 -9.86 -11.11 -7.27
N TYR A 24 -9.93 -10.19 -6.31
CA TYR A 24 -9.62 -10.47 -4.91
C TYR A 24 -10.89 -10.53 -4.07
N SER A 25 -10.97 -11.55 -3.21
CA SER A 25 -12.15 -11.79 -2.37
C SER A 25 -12.21 -10.85 -1.16
N SER A 26 -11.11 -10.14 -0.87
CA SER A 26 -10.99 -9.23 0.26
C SER A 26 -9.93 -8.16 0.02
N ILE A 27 -10.00 -7.07 0.80
CA ILE A 27 -8.99 -6.02 0.77
C ILE A 27 -7.64 -6.52 1.30
N GLU A 28 -7.65 -7.44 2.27
CA GLU A 28 -6.45 -8.07 2.81
C GLU A 28 -5.70 -8.87 1.74
N GLU A 29 -6.43 -9.65 0.93
CA GLU A 29 -5.86 -10.43 -0.17
C GLU A 29 -5.27 -9.52 -1.25
N MET A 30 -5.94 -8.39 -1.55
CA MET A 30 -5.42 -7.38 -2.47
C MET A 30 -4.13 -6.72 -1.96
N VAL A 31 -4.08 -6.40 -0.66
CA VAL A 31 -2.88 -5.88 0.02
C VAL A 31 -1.74 -6.89 -0.02
N ASP A 32 -2.02 -8.17 0.28
CA ASP A 32 -1.02 -9.23 0.19
C ASP A 32 -0.49 -9.37 -1.24
N SER A 33 -1.36 -9.30 -2.25
CA SER A 33 -0.97 -9.29 -3.66
C SER A 33 -0.02 -8.13 -3.99
N GLY A 34 -0.30 -6.93 -3.46
CA GLY A 34 0.61 -5.79 -3.59
C GLY A 34 2.00 -6.08 -3.00
N TRP A 35 2.09 -6.76 -1.85
CA TRP A 35 3.36 -7.22 -1.28
C TRP A 35 4.04 -8.32 -2.13
N HIS A 36 3.26 -9.17 -2.81
CA HIS A 36 3.76 -10.18 -3.75
C HIS A 36 4.36 -9.58 -5.02
N CYS A 37 4.01 -8.34 -5.39
CA CYS A 37 4.64 -7.64 -6.51
C CYS A 37 6.10 -7.21 -6.24
N LEU A 38 6.57 -7.31 -5.00
CA LEU A 38 7.91 -6.88 -4.60
C LEU A 38 8.87 -8.04 -4.40
N THR A 39 10.12 -7.83 -4.80
CA THR A 39 11.25 -8.72 -4.45
C THR A 39 11.61 -8.60 -2.97
N LYS A 40 12.29 -9.62 -2.41
CA LYS A 40 12.76 -9.61 -1.01
C LYS A 40 13.58 -8.38 -0.63
N LYS A 41 14.34 -7.82 -1.56
CA LYS A 41 15.16 -6.62 -1.35
C LYS A 41 14.34 -5.34 -1.31
N GLN A 42 13.19 -5.32 -2.00
CA GLN A 42 12.27 -4.19 -2.05
C GLN A 42 11.34 -4.12 -0.83
N HIS A 43 11.04 -5.27 -0.22
CA HIS A 43 10.22 -5.38 0.99
C HIS A 43 10.62 -4.40 2.11
N PRO A 44 11.88 -4.37 2.60
CA PRO A 44 12.27 -3.44 3.65
C PRO A 44 12.19 -1.96 3.21
N ILE A 45 12.37 -1.66 1.92
CA ILE A 45 12.29 -0.31 1.37
C ILE A 45 10.84 0.18 1.38
N ALA A 46 9.92 -0.63 0.85
CA ALA A 46 8.49 -0.33 0.86
C ALA A 46 7.94 -0.20 2.29
N LYS A 47 8.38 -1.09 3.20
CA LYS A 47 8.05 -1.02 4.62
C LYS A 47 8.53 0.30 5.25
N ALA A 48 9.79 0.68 5.01
CA ALA A 48 10.34 1.93 5.55
C ALA A 48 9.59 3.16 5.03
N TYR A 49 9.18 3.13 3.75
CA TYR A 49 8.35 4.18 3.18
C TYR A 49 6.96 4.25 3.84
N LEU A 50 6.29 3.11 4.07
CA LEU A 50 5.04 3.06 4.82
C LEU A 50 5.21 3.57 6.26
N ASP A 51 6.29 3.18 6.95
CA ASP A 51 6.62 3.69 8.29
C ASP A 51 6.79 5.22 8.29
N GLU A 52 7.39 5.78 7.24
CA GLU A 52 7.53 7.23 7.09
C GLU A 52 6.17 7.92 6.87
N LEU A 53 5.32 7.38 5.99
CA LEU A 53 3.96 7.90 5.78
C LEU A 53 3.15 7.89 7.07
N LEU A 54 3.31 6.83 7.86
CA LEU A 54 2.59 6.64 9.12
C LEU A 54 3.22 7.38 10.30
N SER A 55 4.40 8.00 10.15
CA SER A 55 5.16 8.62 11.25
C SER A 55 4.52 9.87 11.88
N GLY A 56 3.35 10.30 11.40
CA GLY A 56 2.67 11.51 11.83
C GLY A 56 3.16 12.80 11.15
N LYS A 57 4.12 12.71 10.21
CA LYS A 57 4.58 13.85 9.40
C LYS A 57 3.53 14.33 8.39
N TYR A 58 2.68 13.41 7.94
CA TYR A 58 1.68 13.67 6.90
C TYR A 58 0.27 13.60 7.49
N GLY A 59 -0.52 14.62 7.18
CA GLY A 59 -1.95 14.67 7.46
C GLY A 59 -2.75 13.74 6.54
N GLU A 60 -4.01 13.47 6.90
CA GLU A 60 -4.91 12.61 6.13
C GLU A 60 -5.08 13.07 4.67
N GLU A 61 -5.22 14.39 4.44
CA GLU A 61 -5.34 14.94 3.08
C GLU A 61 -4.07 14.73 2.24
N GLU A 62 -2.89 14.84 2.85
CA GLU A 62 -1.61 14.61 2.17
C GLU A 62 -1.42 13.12 1.83
N LEU A 63 -1.81 12.22 2.74
CA LEU A 63 -1.79 10.78 2.50
C LEU A 63 -2.76 10.41 1.37
N ARG A 64 -3.95 11.00 1.34
CA ARG A 64 -4.92 10.83 0.24
C ARG A 64 -4.38 11.35 -1.08
N ALA A 65 -3.77 12.54 -1.09
CA ALA A 65 -3.16 13.10 -2.29
C ALA A 65 -2.04 12.20 -2.81
N LEU A 66 -1.21 11.64 -1.92
CA LEU A 66 -0.20 10.65 -2.26
C LEU A 66 -0.81 9.37 -2.86
N TRP A 67 -1.87 8.83 -2.24
CA TRP A 67 -2.55 7.64 -2.77
C TRP A 67 -3.14 7.89 -4.16
N LEU A 68 -3.84 9.02 -4.35
CA LEU A 68 -4.44 9.38 -5.63
C LEU A 68 -3.40 9.68 -6.73
N ALA A 69 -2.18 10.07 -6.35
CA ALA A 69 -1.06 10.26 -7.26
C ALA A 69 -0.33 8.94 -7.60
N SER A 70 -0.73 7.82 -7.00
CA SER A 70 -0.12 6.50 -7.25
C SER A 70 -0.73 5.82 -8.50
N ASN A 71 -0.34 4.57 -8.75
CA ASN A 71 -0.94 3.75 -9.80
C ASN A 71 -2.30 3.12 -9.40
N ALA A 72 -2.74 3.32 -8.16
CA ALA A 72 -4.02 2.79 -7.69
C ALA A 72 -5.19 3.49 -8.41
N SER A 73 -6.05 2.69 -9.03
CA SER A 73 -7.34 3.12 -9.57
C SER A 73 -8.48 2.89 -8.57
N VAL A 74 -8.29 1.95 -7.65
CA VAL A 74 -9.25 1.68 -6.57
C VAL A 74 -8.96 2.60 -5.41
N ASN A 75 -10.04 3.17 -4.88
CA ASN A 75 -9.99 3.98 -3.70
C ASN A 75 -10.44 3.14 -2.49
N PRO A 76 -9.50 2.70 -1.62
CA PRO A 76 -9.83 1.80 -0.54
C PRO A 76 -10.59 2.48 0.61
N PHE A 77 -10.66 3.82 0.60
CA PHE A 77 -11.44 4.61 1.55
C PHE A 77 -12.83 4.95 0.97
N ARG A 78 -13.87 4.79 1.79
CA ARG A 78 -15.27 5.12 1.43
C ARG A 78 -15.47 6.64 1.31
N GLY A 79 -15.02 7.22 0.20
CA GLY A 79 -15.13 8.66 -0.05
C GLY A 79 -14.40 9.49 1.01
N SER A 80 -15.03 10.54 1.53
CA SER A 80 -14.50 11.41 2.59
C SER A 80 -14.57 10.79 4.00
N GLU A 81 -15.31 9.69 4.17
CA GLU A 81 -15.53 9.05 5.48
C GLU A 81 -14.48 7.96 5.80
N GLY A 82 -13.83 7.40 4.78
CA GLY A 82 -12.74 6.43 4.99
C GLY A 82 -11.45 7.09 5.50
N SER A 83 -10.54 6.32 6.09
CA SER A 83 -9.23 6.82 6.49
C SER A 83 -8.15 6.17 5.63
N CYS A 84 -7.45 6.99 4.84
CA CYS A 84 -6.27 6.57 4.10
C CYS A 84 -5.18 6.12 5.07
N ARG A 85 -5.06 6.77 6.23
CA ARG A 85 -4.16 6.32 7.29
C ARG A 85 -4.48 4.90 7.77
N GLU A 86 -5.73 4.61 8.11
CA GLU A 86 -6.14 3.26 8.54
C GLU A 86 -5.83 2.21 7.46
N PHE A 87 -6.02 2.58 6.19
CA PHE A 87 -5.69 1.70 5.08
C PHE A 87 -4.17 1.46 4.93
N LEU A 88 -3.34 2.49 5.07
CA LEU A 88 -1.89 2.35 5.07
C LEU A 88 -1.39 1.55 6.30
N GLU A 89 -2.05 1.69 7.45
CA GLU A 89 -1.81 0.87 8.65
C GLU A 89 -2.15 -0.60 8.39
N LEU A 90 -3.26 -0.88 7.68
CA LEU A 90 -3.58 -2.24 7.23
C LEU A 90 -2.44 -2.79 6.35
N MET A 91 -2.01 -2.05 5.31
CA MET A 91 -0.88 -2.45 4.46
C MET A 91 0.37 -2.79 5.26
N ARG A 92 0.71 -1.92 6.23
CA ARG A 92 1.86 -2.08 7.09
C ARG A 92 1.75 -3.27 8.05
N SER A 93 0.55 -3.56 8.55
CA SER A 93 0.29 -4.70 9.43
C SER A 93 0.37 -6.03 8.69
N ARG A 94 -0.07 -6.08 7.43
CA ARG A 94 0.01 -7.28 6.57
C ARG A 94 1.46 -7.69 6.32
N TYR A 95 2.37 -6.73 6.19
CA TYR A 95 3.82 -7.01 6.11
C TYR A 95 4.37 -7.84 7.27
N GLU A 96 3.88 -7.62 8.51
CA GLU A 96 4.35 -8.39 9.67
C GLU A 96 3.82 -9.83 9.67
N LYS A 97 2.67 -10.04 9.03
CA LYS A 97 2.04 -11.35 8.86
C LYS A 97 2.52 -12.08 7.61
N PHE A 98 3.30 -11.42 6.76
CA PHE A 98 3.74 -11.93 5.48
C PHE A 98 4.89 -12.93 5.68
N ASP A 99 4.66 -14.19 5.30
CA ASP A 99 5.69 -15.21 5.36
C ASP A 99 6.68 -15.06 4.18
N ARG A 100 7.84 -14.49 4.50
CA ARG A 100 8.93 -14.22 3.56
C ARG A 100 9.71 -15.49 3.17
N SER A 101 9.47 -16.63 3.83
CA SER A 101 10.17 -17.88 3.58
C SER A 101 9.69 -18.62 2.31
N LEU A 102 8.50 -18.27 1.81
CA LEU A 102 7.84 -18.96 0.69
C LEU A 102 8.29 -18.52 -0.71
N TYR A 103 9.21 -17.54 -0.84
CA TYR A 103 9.54 -16.93 -2.14
C TYR A 103 11.05 -16.96 -2.42
N ILE A 104 11.43 -17.09 -3.69
CA ILE A 104 12.82 -17.19 -4.16
C ILE A 104 13.27 -15.81 -4.67
N ASP A 105 14.56 -15.48 -4.48
CA ASP A 105 15.22 -14.26 -5.02
C ASP A 105 15.23 -14.26 -6.56
#